data_AF-E2ANS4-F1
#
_entry.id   AF-E2ANS4-F1
#
_cell.length_a   1.000
_cell.length_b   1.000
_cell.length_c   1.000
_cell.angle_alpha   90.00
_cell.angle_beta   90.00
_cell.angle_gamma   90.00
#
_symmetry.space_group_name_H-M   'P 1'
#
loop_
_entity.id
_entity.type
_entity.pdbx_description
1 polymer ?
#
loop_
_entity_poly.entity_id
_entity_poly.type
_entity_poly.pdbx_seq_one_letter_code
_entity_poly.pdbx_strand_id
1 'polypeptide(L)'
;LFTSLDFSKWNTNMRENETRDTFKMIDQLFGFTNCFQRTHEMFDTSCIYLLNGSYLPTYHSGEFKPDLGLWKGHLGGIEGLRQKSWTIWTVALILLASEDYLTTIRLMGQGDNQVIREIYPPELKKARQLDIHRQFILKLNDILSYVGPPLKMEETWTSRDFFVYGKYLIWKGAPFPMYGKRICRMFRMSNEDFPTLEPTISSLTANLSSATAYSFDP
;
A
#
# COMPACT_ATOMS: atom_id res chain seq x y z
N LEU A 1 16.54 7.18 10.75
CA LEU A 1 16.18 5.74 10.66
C LEU A 1 15.18 5.59 9.54
N PHE A 2 15.17 4.46 8.86
CA PHE A 2 14.17 4.10 7.87
C PHE A 2 13.36 2.93 8.41
N THR A 3 12.05 3.06 8.42
CA THR A 3 11.13 2.03 8.90
C THR A 3 10.14 1.70 7.82
N SER A 4 10.10 0.43 7.44
CA SER A 4 9.11 -0.12 6.52
C SER A 4 7.97 -0.68 7.36
N LEU A 5 6.78 -0.12 7.20
CA LEU A 5 5.57 -0.62 7.84
C LEU A 5 4.96 -1.74 7.02
N ASP A 6 4.50 -2.80 7.68
CA ASP A 6 3.65 -3.82 7.07
C ASP A 6 2.30 -3.89 7.79
N PHE A 7 1.22 -3.62 7.05
CA PHE A 7 -0.13 -3.62 7.59
C PHE A 7 -0.85 -4.93 7.26
N SER A 8 -1.55 -5.49 8.25
CA SER A 8 -2.38 -6.66 8.01
C SER A 8 -3.60 -6.31 7.18
N LYS A 9 -3.73 -6.91 6.00
CA LYS A 9 -4.88 -6.77 5.08
C LYS A 9 -5.34 -5.32 4.95
N TRP A 10 -4.40 -4.42 4.63
CA TRP A 10 -4.58 -2.96 4.64
C TRP A 10 -5.91 -2.49 4.01
N ASN A 11 -6.20 -2.90 2.78
CA ASN A 11 -7.46 -2.54 2.09
C ASN A 11 -8.70 -3.08 2.84
N THR A 12 -8.68 -4.36 3.21
CA THR A 12 -9.83 -5.04 3.85
C THR A 12 -10.13 -4.50 5.24
N ASN A 13 -9.15 -3.91 5.93
CA ASN A 13 -9.34 -3.34 7.26
C ASN A 13 -9.76 -1.86 7.25
N MET A 14 -9.84 -1.22 6.09
CA MET A 14 -10.45 0.12 6.00
C MET A 14 -11.95 0.03 6.31
N ARG A 15 -12.43 0.97 7.13
CA ARG A 15 -13.83 1.03 7.58
C ARG A 15 -14.42 2.40 7.30
N GLU A 16 -15.74 2.44 7.16
CA GLU A 16 -16.47 3.68 6.96
C GLU A 16 -16.25 4.66 8.11
N ASN A 17 -16.56 4.25 9.33
CA ASN A 17 -16.52 5.13 10.51
C ASN A 17 -15.18 5.87 10.65
N GLU A 18 -14.07 5.17 10.40
CA GLU A 18 -12.72 5.71 10.58
C GLU A 18 -12.28 6.65 9.44
N THR A 19 -12.74 6.37 8.22
CA THR A 19 -12.29 7.09 7.01
C THR A 19 -13.29 8.12 6.51
N ARG A 20 -14.53 8.13 7.03
CA ARG A 20 -15.64 8.98 6.60
C ARG A 20 -15.28 10.46 6.63
N ASP A 21 -14.67 10.93 7.71
CA ASP A 21 -14.32 12.36 7.84
C ASP A 21 -13.21 12.77 6.87
N THR A 22 -12.27 11.86 6.58
CA THR A 22 -11.28 12.10 5.52
C THR A 22 -11.96 12.22 4.16
N PHE A 23 -12.92 11.35 3.87
CA PHE A 23 -13.66 11.41 2.61
C PHE A 23 -14.57 12.65 2.52
N LYS A 24 -15.13 13.09 3.64
CA LYS A 24 -15.90 14.33 3.75
C LYS A 24 -15.05 15.56 3.47
N MET A 25 -13.84 15.60 4.01
CA MET A 25 -12.88 16.67 3.72
C MET A 25 -12.52 16.69 2.23
N ILE A 26 -12.32 15.52 1.61
CA ILE A 26 -12.06 15.42 0.17
C ILE A 26 -13.27 15.89 -0.65
N ASP A 27 -14.49 15.49 -0.28
CA ASP A 27 -15.73 15.98 -0.91
C ASP A 27 -15.77 17.51 -0.91
N GLN A 28 -15.56 18.13 0.27
CA GLN A 28 -15.56 19.57 0.43
C GLN A 28 -14.48 20.26 -0.40
N LEU A 29 -13.26 19.69 -0.45
CA LEU A 29 -12.14 20.23 -1.23
C LEU A 29 -12.47 20.35 -2.73
N PHE A 30 -13.22 19.38 -3.26
CA PHE A 30 -13.64 19.38 -4.67
C PHE A 30 -15.01 20.04 -4.91
N GLY A 31 -15.66 20.57 -3.87
CA GLY A 31 -17.01 21.14 -3.98
C GLY A 31 -18.12 20.11 -4.17
N PHE A 32 -17.86 18.84 -3.83
CA PHE A 32 -18.86 17.77 -3.85
C PHE A 32 -19.57 17.63 -2.51
N THR A 33 -20.74 17.01 -2.55
CA THR A 33 -21.48 16.61 -1.35
C THR A 33 -21.75 15.11 -1.45
N ASN A 34 -21.25 14.34 -0.49
CA ASN A 34 -21.49 12.90 -0.38
C ASN A 34 -21.10 12.13 -1.67
N CYS A 35 -19.88 12.34 -2.19
CA CYS A 35 -19.37 11.61 -3.35
C CYS A 35 -18.33 10.57 -2.94
N PHE A 36 -17.26 10.99 -2.28
CA PHE A 36 -16.23 10.10 -1.75
C PHE A 36 -16.73 9.33 -0.53
N GLN A 37 -17.53 9.97 0.34
CA GLN A 37 -18.06 9.35 1.57
C GLN A 37 -18.89 8.09 1.30
N ARG A 38 -19.61 8.04 0.17
CA ARG A 38 -20.46 6.91 -0.23
C ARG A 38 -19.69 5.65 -0.64
N THR A 39 -18.36 5.68 -0.62
CA THR A 39 -17.55 4.52 -1.02
C THR A 39 -17.92 3.27 -0.21
N HIS A 40 -18.00 3.36 1.12
CA HIS A 40 -18.32 2.19 1.95
C HIS A 40 -19.80 1.82 1.90
N GLU A 41 -20.71 2.81 1.78
CA GLU A 41 -22.14 2.56 1.46
C GLU A 41 -22.27 1.71 0.18
N MET A 42 -21.49 2.01 -0.86
CA MET A 42 -21.47 1.25 -2.10
C MET A 42 -20.93 -0.17 -1.89
N PHE A 43 -19.89 -0.36 -1.08
CA PHE A 43 -19.38 -1.71 -0.77
C PHE A 43 -20.39 -2.54 0.02
N ASP A 44 -21.06 -1.93 0.99
CA ASP A 44 -22.06 -2.58 1.84
C ASP A 44 -23.29 -3.02 1.03
N THR A 45 -23.80 -2.13 0.18
CA THR A 45 -25.00 -2.39 -0.64
C THR A 45 -24.74 -3.23 -1.89
N SER A 46 -23.49 -3.35 -2.33
CA SER A 46 -23.13 -4.14 -3.51
C SER A 46 -23.19 -5.64 -3.25
N CYS A 47 -23.44 -6.39 -4.32
CA CYS A 47 -23.32 -7.84 -4.35
C CYS A 47 -21.94 -8.19 -4.93
N ILE A 48 -21.06 -8.79 -4.11
CA ILE A 48 -19.72 -9.20 -4.54
C ILE A 48 -19.77 -10.69 -4.83
N TYR A 49 -19.21 -11.10 -5.98
CA TYR A 49 -19.18 -12.51 -6.36
C TYR A 49 -17.88 -12.88 -7.10
N LEU A 50 -17.55 -14.18 -7.07
CA LEU A 50 -16.38 -14.73 -7.74
C LEU A 50 -16.64 -14.90 -9.23
N LEU A 51 -15.89 -14.17 -10.05
CA LEU A 51 -15.92 -14.30 -11.51
C LEU A 51 -14.68 -15.05 -12.01
N ASN A 52 -14.73 -16.38 -12.00
CA ASN A 52 -13.63 -17.23 -12.48
C ASN A 52 -14.08 -18.33 -13.47
N GLY A 53 -15.34 -18.30 -13.90
CA GLY A 53 -15.92 -19.30 -14.82
C GLY A 53 -16.31 -20.64 -14.17
N SER A 54 -15.88 -20.91 -12.93
CA SER A 54 -16.26 -22.12 -12.19
C SER A 54 -17.44 -21.91 -11.24
N TYR A 55 -17.86 -20.66 -11.04
CA TYR A 55 -18.92 -20.27 -10.13
C TYR A 55 -20.05 -19.57 -10.88
N LEU A 56 -21.29 -19.99 -10.60
CA LEU A 56 -22.50 -19.35 -11.08
C LEU A 56 -23.37 -18.99 -9.87
N PRO A 57 -23.62 -17.69 -9.60
CA PRO A 57 -24.51 -17.26 -8.55
C PRO A 57 -25.89 -17.93 -8.61
N THR A 58 -26.41 -18.36 -7.46
CA THR A 58 -27.79 -18.86 -7.38
C THR A 58 -28.75 -17.68 -7.28
N TYR A 59 -29.65 -17.57 -8.26
CA TYR A 59 -30.71 -16.54 -8.27
C TYR A 59 -32.07 -17.18 -7.98
N HIS A 60 -32.80 -16.66 -6.99
CA HIS A 60 -34.10 -17.19 -6.60
C HIS A 60 -34.97 -16.10 -5.97
N SER A 61 -36.25 -16.05 -6.35
CA SER A 61 -37.22 -15.08 -5.80
C SER A 61 -36.80 -13.62 -5.89
N GLY A 62 -36.16 -13.21 -6.99
CA GLY A 62 -35.78 -11.82 -7.20
C GLY A 62 -34.39 -11.45 -6.69
N GLU A 63 -33.71 -12.35 -5.96
CA GLU A 63 -32.44 -12.05 -5.31
C GLU A 63 -31.36 -13.12 -5.53
N PHE A 64 -30.10 -12.69 -5.49
CA PHE A 64 -28.95 -13.59 -5.38
C PHE A 64 -28.83 -14.12 -3.96
N LYS A 65 -28.74 -15.44 -3.82
CA LYS A 65 -28.53 -16.12 -2.54
C LYS A 65 -27.04 -16.05 -2.15
N PRO A 66 -26.70 -15.49 -0.98
CA PRO A 66 -25.33 -15.52 -0.47
C PRO A 66 -24.83 -16.94 -0.24
N ASP A 67 -23.57 -17.19 -0.59
CA ASP A 67 -22.85 -18.44 -0.37
C ASP A 67 -21.34 -18.17 -0.28
N LEU A 68 -20.49 -19.17 -0.50
CA LEU A 68 -19.03 -19.01 -0.44
C LEU A 68 -18.47 -18.11 -1.56
N GLY A 69 -19.11 -18.14 -2.73
CA GLY A 69 -18.70 -17.40 -3.93
C GLY A 69 -19.43 -16.07 -4.12
N LEU A 70 -20.46 -15.78 -3.32
CA LEU A 70 -21.22 -14.52 -3.37
C LEU A 70 -21.62 -14.03 -1.99
N TRP A 71 -21.37 -12.76 -1.69
CA TRP A 71 -21.81 -12.12 -0.46
C TRP A 71 -22.28 -10.67 -0.69
N LYS A 72 -22.97 -10.14 0.32
CA LYS A 72 -23.41 -8.74 0.43
C LYS A 72 -22.94 -8.19 1.78
N GLY A 73 -23.05 -6.89 2.00
CA GLY A 73 -22.67 -6.28 3.28
C GLY A 73 -21.16 -6.20 3.48
N HIS A 74 -20.40 -5.89 2.42
CA HIS A 74 -18.94 -5.83 2.51
C HIS A 74 -18.49 -4.54 3.20
N LEU A 75 -18.12 -4.65 4.47
CA LEU A 75 -17.74 -3.50 5.30
C LEU A 75 -16.33 -2.95 5.03
N GLY A 76 -15.50 -3.71 4.30
CA GLY A 76 -14.09 -3.38 4.05
C GLY A 76 -13.84 -2.68 2.72
N GLY A 77 -12.59 -2.29 2.50
CA GLY A 77 -12.12 -1.87 1.18
C GLY A 77 -11.90 -3.05 0.23
N ILE A 78 -11.82 -2.75 -1.07
CA ILE A 78 -11.41 -3.66 -2.15
C ILE A 78 -10.09 -3.14 -2.72
N GLU A 79 -9.15 -4.05 -2.99
CA GLU A 79 -7.83 -3.71 -3.54
C GLU A 79 -7.96 -2.96 -4.89
N GLY A 80 -7.12 -1.94 -5.06
CA GLY A 80 -7.10 -1.09 -6.25
C GLY A 80 -8.10 0.08 -6.21
N LEU A 81 -9.08 0.07 -5.31
CA LEU A 81 -10.01 1.18 -5.12
C LEU A 81 -9.54 2.12 -4.01
N ARG A 82 -9.80 3.42 -4.15
CA ARG A 82 -9.57 4.48 -3.13
C ARG A 82 -8.20 4.51 -2.43
N GLN A 83 -7.17 3.86 -3.00
CA GLN A 83 -5.84 3.76 -2.40
C GLN A 83 -5.27 5.11 -1.96
N LYS A 84 -5.38 6.16 -2.79
CA LYS A 84 -4.84 7.49 -2.47
C LYS A 84 -5.44 8.08 -1.20
N SER A 85 -6.76 8.01 -1.04
CA SER A 85 -7.46 8.61 0.10
C SER A 85 -7.17 7.83 1.39
N TRP A 86 -7.08 6.51 1.31
CA TRP A 86 -6.66 5.67 2.45
C TRP A 86 -5.18 5.84 2.80
N THR A 87 -4.30 6.10 1.83
CA THR A 87 -2.91 6.49 2.09
C THR A 87 -2.85 7.83 2.83
N ILE A 88 -3.64 8.83 2.45
CA ILE A 88 -3.70 10.11 3.17
C ILE A 88 -4.11 9.89 4.63
N TRP A 89 -5.14 9.07 4.86
CA TRP A 89 -5.63 8.77 6.21
C TRP A 89 -4.57 8.07 7.08
N THR A 90 -3.93 7.03 6.57
CA THR A 90 -2.85 6.33 7.29
C THR A 90 -1.62 7.21 7.52
N VAL A 91 -1.26 8.07 6.56
CA VAL A 91 -0.22 9.08 6.74
C VAL A 91 -0.57 10.04 7.89
N ALA A 92 -1.83 10.47 8.00
CA ALA A 92 -2.26 11.32 9.10
C ALA A 92 -2.11 10.63 10.46
N LEU A 93 -2.44 9.34 10.57
CA LEU A 93 -2.24 8.57 11.80
C LEU A 93 -0.76 8.44 12.18
N ILE A 94 0.11 8.25 11.19
CA ILE A 94 1.57 8.19 11.42
C ILE A 94 2.08 9.53 11.95
N LEU A 95 1.64 10.65 11.35
CA LEU A 95 2.02 11.98 11.79
C LEU A 95 1.51 12.27 13.22
N LEU A 96 0.26 11.91 13.52
CA LEU A 96 -0.33 12.00 14.86
C LEU A 96 0.47 11.20 15.89
N ALA A 97 0.88 9.98 15.55
CA ALA A 97 1.70 9.16 16.43
C ALA A 97 3.07 9.81 16.70
N SER A 98 3.62 10.56 15.73
CA SER A 98 4.94 11.20 15.84
C SER A 98 4.97 12.53 16.58
N GLU A 99 3.81 13.17 16.80
CA GLU A 99 3.70 14.56 17.26
C GLU A 99 4.39 14.83 18.62
N ASP A 100 4.35 13.85 19.54
CA ASP A 100 4.93 14.00 20.89
C ASP A 100 6.45 13.79 20.93
N TYR A 101 7.07 13.41 19.81
CA TYR A 101 8.47 13.01 19.77
C TYR A 101 9.34 14.05 19.06
N LEU A 102 10.55 14.26 19.59
CA LEU A 102 11.53 15.15 18.99
C LEU A 102 12.18 14.50 17.75
N THR A 103 11.41 14.38 16.66
CA THR A 103 11.83 13.72 15.42
C THR A 103 11.13 14.36 14.24
N THR A 104 11.87 14.65 13.16
CA THR A 104 11.26 15.05 11.89
C THR A 104 10.99 13.81 11.05
N ILE A 105 9.72 13.63 10.67
CA ILE A 105 9.28 12.51 9.85
C ILE A 105 9.20 12.92 8.38
N ARG A 106 9.73 12.09 7.48
CA ARG A 106 9.42 12.12 6.04
C ARG A 106 8.81 10.79 5.63
N LEU A 107 7.77 10.82 4.81
CA LEU A 107 7.00 9.63 4.44
C LEU A 107 7.05 9.42 2.93
N MET A 108 7.14 8.16 2.54
CA MET A 108 6.90 7.70 1.19
C MET A 108 5.82 6.62 1.26
N GLY A 109 4.68 6.84 0.61
CA GLY A 109 3.54 5.94 0.67
C GLY A 109 2.95 5.68 -0.70
N GLN A 110 2.80 4.40 -1.04
CA GLN A 110 2.09 3.94 -2.23
C GLN A 110 1.07 2.88 -1.81
N GLY A 111 -0.07 3.32 -1.28
CA GLY A 111 -1.07 2.41 -0.72
C GLY A 111 -0.65 1.87 0.65
N ASP A 112 -0.55 0.55 0.74
CA ASP A 112 -0.13 -0.21 1.91
C ASP A 112 1.38 -0.17 2.16
N ASN A 113 2.19 -0.06 1.10
CA ASN A 113 3.63 0.07 1.22
C ASN A 113 4.02 1.48 1.67
N GLN A 114 4.33 1.63 2.96
CA GLN A 114 4.68 2.91 3.58
C GLN A 114 6.04 2.82 4.28
N VAL A 115 6.92 3.74 3.89
CA VAL A 115 8.27 3.87 4.44
C VAL A 115 8.41 5.20 5.14
N ILE A 116 8.82 5.15 6.39
CA ILE A 116 9.07 6.29 7.26
C ILE A 116 10.57 6.55 7.29
N ARG A 117 10.95 7.82 7.13
CA ARG A 117 12.29 8.30 7.42
C ARG A 117 12.26 9.25 8.61
N GLU A 118 12.76 8.77 9.73
CA GLU A 118 12.95 9.52 10.96
C GLU A 118 14.29 10.25 10.96
N ILE A 119 14.26 11.56 11.16
CA ILE A 119 15.43 12.44 11.24
C ILE A 119 15.51 12.98 12.66
N TYR A 120 16.63 12.71 13.30
CA TYR A 120 16.91 13.12 14.68
C TYR A 120 17.90 14.27 14.71
N PRO A 121 17.83 15.15 15.73
CA PRO A 121 18.86 16.16 15.97
C PRO A 121 20.25 15.51 16.10
N PRO A 122 21.31 16.12 15.53
CA PRO A 122 22.66 15.53 15.54
C PRO A 122 23.25 15.42 16.96
N GLU A 123 22.79 16.23 17.91
CA GLU A 123 23.23 16.22 19.31
C GLU A 123 22.68 15.00 20.08
N LEU A 124 21.63 14.36 19.55
CA LEU A 124 20.94 13.28 20.25
C LEU A 124 21.75 11.99 20.18
N LYS A 125 22.07 11.42 21.35
CA LYS A 125 22.79 10.14 21.44
C LYS A 125 22.01 9.03 20.74
N LYS A 126 22.72 8.13 20.04
CA LYS A 126 22.13 6.98 19.32
C LYS A 126 21.18 6.14 20.17
N ALA A 127 21.53 5.86 21.42
CA ALA A 127 20.69 5.09 22.33
C ALA A 127 19.32 5.78 22.56
N ARG A 128 19.31 7.11 22.68
CA ARG A 128 18.09 7.88 22.84
C ARG A 128 17.28 7.96 21.54
N GLN A 129 17.93 8.02 20.38
CA GLN A 129 17.25 7.92 19.09
C GLN A 129 16.47 6.60 18.97
N LEU A 130 17.10 5.47 19.33
CA LEU A 130 16.46 4.15 19.29
C LEU A 130 15.32 4.01 20.30
N ASP A 131 15.44 4.61 21.48
CA ASP A 131 14.38 4.64 22.49
C ASP A 131 13.15 5.43 22.01
N ILE A 132 13.36 6.63 21.44
CA ILE A 132 12.30 7.43 20.83
C ILE A 132 11.64 6.66 19.67
N HIS A 133 12.45 6.09 18.77
CA HIS A 133 11.95 5.26 17.68
C HIS A 133 11.03 4.14 18.18
N ARG A 134 11.45 3.41 19.21
CA ARG A 134 10.66 2.32 19.79
C ARG A 134 9.35 2.82 20.37
N GLN A 135 9.38 3.92 21.11
CA GLN A 135 8.17 4.52 21.69
C GLN A 135 7.20 4.99 20.60
N PHE A 136 7.72 5.62 19.56
CA PHE A 136 6.94 6.04 18.39
C PHE A 136 6.24 4.86 17.72
N ILE A 137 6.95 3.76 17.42
CA ILE A 137 6.35 2.59 16.79
C ILE A 137 5.33 1.91 17.69
N LEU A 138 5.58 1.83 19.01
CA LEU A 138 4.62 1.29 19.96
C LEU A 138 3.34 2.13 20.03
N LYS A 139 3.47 3.47 20.05
CA LYS A 139 2.32 4.39 20.03
C LYS A 139 1.53 4.27 18.72
N LEU A 140 2.23 4.17 17.58
CA LEU A 140 1.58 3.96 16.29
C LEU A 140 0.80 2.64 16.27
N ASN A 141 1.41 1.56 16.75
CA ASN A 141 0.75 0.26 16.85
C ASN A 141 -0.47 0.29 17.78
N ASP A 142 -0.38 1.00 18.91
CA ASP A 142 -1.48 1.20 19.85
C ASP A 142 -2.65 1.92 19.16
N ILE A 143 -2.41 3.07 18.53
CA ILE A 143 -3.44 3.80 17.76
C ILE A 143 -4.09 2.90 16.71
N LEU A 144 -3.29 2.23 15.88
CA LEU A 144 -3.78 1.35 14.82
C LEU A 144 -4.52 0.12 15.35
N SER A 145 -4.28 -0.30 16.60
CA SER A 145 -5.03 -1.40 17.21
C SER A 145 -6.50 -1.03 17.50
N TYR A 146 -6.78 0.26 17.71
CA TYR A 146 -8.12 0.78 17.95
C TYR A 146 -8.86 1.14 16.67
N VAL A 147 -8.19 1.77 15.70
CA VAL A 147 -8.83 2.32 14.48
C VAL A 147 -8.53 1.51 13.21
N GLY A 148 -7.53 0.64 13.23
CA GLY A 148 -7.05 -0.11 12.06
C GLY A 148 -6.25 0.76 11.05
N PRO A 149 -5.76 0.15 9.96
CA PRO A 149 -5.46 -1.26 9.84
C PRO A 149 -4.36 -1.69 10.83
N PRO A 150 -4.45 -2.89 11.44
CA PRO A 150 -3.44 -3.36 12.38
C PRO A 150 -2.05 -3.47 11.74
N LEU A 151 -1.02 -3.12 12.50
CA LEU A 151 0.37 -3.26 12.09
C LEU A 151 0.88 -4.67 12.42
N LYS A 152 1.59 -5.31 11.49
CA LYS A 152 2.33 -6.54 11.78
C LYS A 152 3.72 -6.20 12.29
N MET A 153 3.88 -6.28 13.61
CA MET A 153 5.12 -5.90 14.28
C MET A 153 6.29 -6.83 13.91
N GLU A 154 6.00 -8.09 13.60
CA GLU A 154 6.96 -9.11 13.16
C GLU A 154 7.47 -8.91 11.72
N GLU A 155 6.68 -8.26 10.87
CA GLU A 155 7.05 -7.95 9.47
C GLU A 155 7.50 -6.50 9.29
N THR A 156 7.19 -5.62 10.25
CA THR A 156 7.67 -4.23 10.30
C THR A 156 9.13 -4.20 10.73
N TRP A 157 9.98 -3.54 9.96
CA TRP A 157 11.41 -3.51 10.22
C TRP A 157 12.02 -2.12 10.05
N THR A 158 13.11 -1.89 10.79
CA THR A 158 13.84 -0.62 10.80
C THR A 158 15.30 -0.84 10.45
N SER A 159 15.86 0.03 9.63
CA SER A 159 17.29 0.07 9.33
C SER A 159 17.80 1.50 9.27
N ARG A 160 19.12 1.67 9.36
CA ARG A 160 19.76 2.98 9.27
C ARG A 160 20.10 3.36 7.84
N ASP A 161 20.65 2.41 7.10
CA ASP A 161 21.30 2.65 5.82
C ASP A 161 20.58 1.95 4.66
N PHE A 162 19.56 1.14 4.96
CA PHE A 162 18.81 0.37 3.98
C PHE A 162 17.34 0.71 4.05
N PHE A 163 16.69 0.85 2.90
CA PHE A 163 15.25 0.85 2.81
C PHE A 163 14.79 0.29 1.46
N VAL A 164 13.54 -0.15 1.42
CA VAL A 164 12.91 -0.68 0.21
C VAL A 164 11.65 0.12 -0.05
N TYR A 165 11.50 0.66 -1.26
CA TYR A 165 10.29 1.39 -1.66
C TYR A 165 9.84 0.91 -3.03
N GLY A 166 8.60 0.42 -3.16
CA GLY A 166 8.10 -0.09 -4.45
C GLY A 166 8.96 -1.21 -5.06
N LYS A 167 9.55 -2.08 -4.21
CA LYS A 167 10.55 -3.11 -4.58
C LYS A 167 11.91 -2.55 -5.06
N TYR A 168 12.13 -1.24 -5.00
CA TYR A 168 13.41 -0.60 -5.25
C TYR A 168 14.26 -0.61 -3.98
N LEU A 169 15.45 -1.20 -4.08
CA LEU A 169 16.38 -1.38 -2.97
C LEU A 169 17.36 -0.20 -2.94
N ILE A 170 17.47 0.50 -1.81
CA ILE A 170 18.46 1.56 -1.63
C ILE A 170 19.34 1.23 -0.44
N TRP A 171 20.65 1.20 -0.67
CA TRP A 171 21.68 0.93 0.34
C TRP A 171 22.67 2.08 0.40
N LYS A 172 22.81 2.71 1.57
CA LYS A 172 23.69 3.86 1.82
C LYS A 172 23.49 5.01 0.81
N GLY A 173 22.24 5.22 0.38
CA GLY A 173 21.88 6.24 -0.60
C GLY A 173 22.12 5.86 -2.06
N ALA A 174 22.75 4.71 -2.34
CA ALA A 174 22.92 4.18 -3.67
C ALA A 174 21.85 3.12 -3.99
N PRO A 175 21.29 3.10 -5.19
CA PRO A 175 20.37 2.04 -5.59
C PRO A 175 21.09 0.72 -5.80
N PHE A 176 20.48 -0.36 -5.33
CA PHE A 176 20.98 -1.71 -5.55
C PHE A 176 20.57 -2.22 -6.94
N PRO A 177 21.44 -2.96 -7.65
CA PRO A 177 21.18 -3.39 -9.01
C PRO A 177 20.08 -4.45 -8.99
N MET A 178 19.15 -4.34 -9.94
CA MET A 178 18.00 -5.25 -10.06
C MET A 178 17.83 -5.77 -11.49
N TYR A 179 18.91 -5.79 -12.27
CA TYR A 179 18.91 -6.27 -13.66
C TYR A 179 18.41 -7.71 -13.79
N GLY A 180 18.72 -8.59 -12.82
CA GLY A 180 18.30 -10.00 -12.86
C GLY A 180 16.79 -10.19 -13.00
N LYS A 181 15.98 -9.41 -12.25
CA LYS A 181 14.51 -9.47 -12.36
C LYS A 181 14.01 -9.04 -13.75
N ARG A 182 14.74 -8.17 -14.44
CA ARG A 182 14.39 -7.67 -15.79
C ARG A 182 14.81 -8.65 -16.88
N ILE A 183 16.01 -9.24 -16.77
CA ILE A 183 16.46 -10.32 -17.66
C ILE A 183 15.51 -11.52 -17.57
N CYS A 184 15.09 -11.88 -16.35
CA CYS A 184 14.08 -12.92 -16.16
C CYS A 184 12.71 -12.57 -16.74
N ARG A 185 12.47 -11.36 -17.29
CA ARG A 185 11.23 -10.97 -17.97
C ARG A 185 11.36 -10.93 -19.50
N MET A 186 12.50 -11.33 -20.04
CA MET A 186 12.77 -11.47 -21.47
C MET A 186 12.06 -12.70 -22.05
N PHE A 187 10.73 -12.64 -22.13
CA PHE A 187 9.93 -13.72 -22.71
C PHE A 187 9.26 -13.30 -24.01
N ARG A 188 8.97 -14.31 -24.81
CA ARG A 188 8.04 -14.23 -25.94
C ARG A 188 6.61 -14.12 -25.41
N MET A 189 5.81 -13.21 -25.95
CA MET A 189 4.41 -12.93 -25.61
C MET A 189 4.16 -12.31 -24.22
N SER A 190 4.29 -10.99 -24.11
CA SER A 190 3.79 -10.23 -22.95
C SER A 190 2.41 -9.65 -23.27
N ASN A 191 1.34 -10.39 -22.94
CA ASN A 191 -0.06 -9.98 -23.02
C ASN A 191 -0.66 -9.75 -24.42
N GLU A 192 -0.05 -10.30 -25.48
CA GLU A 192 -0.63 -10.21 -26.83
C GLU A 192 -1.31 -11.51 -27.24
N ASP A 193 -2.43 -11.38 -27.95
CA ASP A 193 -3.22 -12.51 -28.44
C ASP A 193 -2.49 -13.30 -29.54
N PHE A 194 -1.57 -12.66 -30.26
CA PHE A 194 -0.85 -13.27 -31.39
C PHE A 194 0.68 -13.18 -31.22
N PRO A 195 1.40 -14.31 -31.28
CA PRO A 195 2.86 -14.33 -31.13
C PRO A 195 3.58 -13.88 -32.40
N THR A 196 3.61 -12.57 -32.66
CA THR A 196 4.41 -12.02 -33.76
C THR A 196 5.86 -11.74 -33.32
N LEU A 197 6.75 -11.52 -34.28
CA LEU A 197 8.18 -11.29 -34.02
C LEU A 197 8.42 -9.91 -33.41
N GLU A 198 7.71 -8.89 -33.90
CA GLU A 198 7.79 -7.50 -33.45
C GLU A 198 7.63 -7.30 -31.92
N PRO A 199 6.56 -7.78 -31.26
CA PRO A 199 6.37 -7.64 -29.81
C PRO A 199 7.37 -8.46 -29.01
N THR A 200 7.85 -9.56 -29.58
CA THR A 200 8.90 -10.37 -28.97
C THR A 200 10.20 -9.57 -28.91
N ILE A 201 10.60 -8.95 -30.04
CA ILE A 201 11.79 -8.09 -30.09
C ILE A 201 11.59 -6.86 -29.21
N SER A 202 10.43 -6.19 -29.29
CA SER A 202 10.11 -5.03 -28.44
C SER A 202 10.23 -5.35 -26.95
N SER A 203 9.65 -6.47 -26.50
CA SER A 203 9.76 -6.95 -25.11
C SER A 203 11.21 -7.23 -24.72
N LEU A 204 11.99 -7.89 -25.59
CA LEU A 204 13.41 -8.14 -25.34
C LEU A 204 14.20 -6.83 -25.21
N THR A 205 14.03 -5.90 -26.14
CA THR A 205 14.71 -4.60 -26.15
C THR A 205 14.34 -3.77 -24.92
N ALA A 206 13.05 -3.69 -24.56
CA ALA A 206 12.58 -2.93 -23.40
C ALA A 206 13.12 -3.49 -22.08
N ASN A 207 13.10 -4.82 -21.90
CA ASN A 207 13.61 -5.45 -20.69
C ASN A 207 15.14 -5.38 -20.60
N LEU A 208 15.85 -5.52 -21.73
CA LEU A 208 17.31 -5.38 -21.75
C LEU A 208 17.74 -3.93 -21.46
N SER A 209 17.09 -2.95 -22.07
CA SER A 209 17.33 -1.53 -21.78
C SER A 209 17.01 -1.18 -20.33
N SER A 210 15.93 -1.74 -19.76
CA SER A 210 15.66 -1.61 -18.32
C SER A 210 16.69 -2.33 -17.46
N ALA A 211 17.30 -3.43 -17.92
CA ALA A 211 18.32 -4.14 -17.18
C ALA A 211 19.63 -3.34 -17.11
N THR A 212 20.06 -2.76 -18.24
CA THR A 212 21.28 -1.94 -18.33
C THR A 212 21.14 -0.67 -17.49
N ALA A 213 19.97 -0.02 -17.50
CA ALA A 213 19.69 1.14 -16.65
C ALA A 213 19.74 0.84 -15.13
N TYR A 214 19.62 -0.43 -14.74
CA TYR A 214 19.69 -0.90 -13.35
C TYR A 214 20.96 -1.73 -13.08
N SER A 215 21.95 -1.67 -13.98
CA SER A 215 23.29 -2.26 -13.82
C SER A 215 24.26 -1.20 -13.30
N PHE A 216 25.33 -1.66 -12.63
CA PHE A 216 26.49 -0.81 -12.32
C PHE A 216 27.48 -0.72 -13.48
N ASP A 217 27.45 -1.71 -14.37
CA ASP A 217 28.28 -1.81 -15.57
C ASP A 217 27.34 -2.08 -16.76
N PRO A 218 26.96 -1.02 -17.52
CA PRO A 218 25.89 -1.07 -18.51
C PRO A 218 26.27 -1.80 -19.81
#